data_AF-K1STE5-F1
#
_entry.id   AF-K1STE5-F1
#
_cell.length_a   1.000
_cell.length_b   1.000
_cell.length_c   1.000
_cell.angle_alpha   90.00
_cell.angle_beta   90.00
_cell.angle_gamma   90.00
#
_symmetry.space_group_name_H-M   'P 1'
#
loop_
_entity.id
_entity.type
_entity.pdbx_description
1 polymer ?
#
loop_
_entity_poly.entity_id
_entity_poly.type
_entity_poly.pdbx_seq_one_letter_code
_entity_poly.pdbx_strand_id
1 'polypeptide(L)'
;MGYTAEDEALIKEKWDDLLLSCTKICKNDEDWNFIKRAFFLAKEAHEGVRRRSGEPYLLHPIAVAKIVIDEIGLGVKSVVAALLHDVVEDTEYTVEDMERIFGPKIASMVDGLTKMSGVFNADT
;
A
#
# COMPACT_ATOMS: atom_id res chain seq x y z
N MET A 1 10.01 16.11 8.78
CA MET A 1 10.21 16.66 7.42
C MET A 1 9.33 15.82 6.53
N GLY A 2 8.25 16.40 6.00
CA GLY A 2 7.31 15.69 5.13
C GLY A 2 7.82 15.57 3.68
N TYR A 3 6.91 15.25 2.76
CA TYR A 3 7.20 15.19 1.33
C TYR A 3 7.58 16.58 0.77
N THR A 4 8.64 16.65 -0.03
CA THR A 4 8.97 17.87 -0.79
C THR A 4 8.00 18.06 -1.96
N ALA A 5 8.05 19.21 -2.62
CA ALA A 5 7.26 19.42 -3.85
C ALA A 5 7.63 18.43 -4.97
N GLU A 6 8.89 18.03 -5.05
CA GLU A 6 9.38 17.03 -6.01
C GLU A 6 8.87 15.63 -5.65
N ASP A 7 8.91 15.27 -4.37
CA ASP A 7 8.35 14.01 -3.88
C ASP A 7 6.83 13.94 -4.18
N GLU A 8 6.10 15.02 -3.92
CA GLU A 8 4.65 15.10 -4.19
C GLU A 8 4.32 14.95 -5.67
N ALA A 9 5.11 15.57 -6.56
CA ALA A 9 4.95 15.42 -8.00
C ALA A 9 5.18 13.97 -8.45
N LEU A 10 6.23 13.33 -7.94
CA LEU A 10 6.56 11.94 -8.25
C LEU A 10 5.51 10.96 -7.70
N ILE A 11 5.09 11.14 -6.45
CA ILE A 11 4.02 10.34 -5.83
C ILE A 11 2.73 10.48 -6.64
N LYS A 12 2.36 11.71 -7.03
CA LYS A 12 1.17 11.96 -7.84
C LYS A 12 1.25 11.24 -9.18
N GLU A 13 2.39 11.31 -9.87
CA GLU A 13 2.58 10.61 -11.15
C GLU A 13 2.37 9.10 -11.00
N LYS A 14 2.99 8.47 -10.00
CA LYS A 14 2.85 7.01 -9.78
C LYS A 14 1.45 6.64 -9.30
N TRP A 15 0.82 7.50 -8.52
CA TRP A 15 -0.55 7.31 -8.08
C TRP A 15 -1.54 7.38 -9.24
N ASP A 16 -1.42 8.37 -10.12
CA ASP A 16 -2.28 8.51 -11.30
C ASP A 16 -2.13 7.30 -12.23
N ASP A 17 -0.91 6.77 -12.40
CA ASP A 17 -0.65 5.56 -13.17
C ASP A 17 -1.26 4.30 -12.51
N LEU A 18 -1.19 4.17 -11.17
CA LEU A 18 -1.88 3.09 -10.47
C LEU A 18 -3.40 3.19 -10.63
N LEU A 19 -3.97 4.40 -10.50
CA LEU A 19 -5.40 4.63 -10.69
C LEU A 19 -5.87 4.24 -12.10
N LEU A 20 -5.06 4.50 -13.12
CA LEU A 20 -5.36 4.05 -14.49
C LEU A 20 -5.46 2.53 -14.57
N SER A 21 -4.55 1.78 -13.94
CA SER A 21 -4.65 0.31 -13.88
C SER A 21 -5.85 -0.16 -13.07
N CYS A 22 -6.19 0.53 -11.99
CA CYS A 22 -7.36 0.21 -11.17
C CYS A 22 -8.69 0.28 -11.93
N THR A 23 -8.78 1.05 -13.04
CA THR A 23 -9.98 1.06 -13.90
C THR A 23 -10.38 -0.32 -14.43
N LYS A 24 -9.42 -1.26 -14.52
CA LYS A 24 -9.66 -2.64 -14.95
C LYS A 24 -10.49 -3.42 -13.92
N ILE A 25 -10.30 -3.13 -12.63
CA ILE A 25 -10.82 -3.93 -11.51
C ILE A 25 -11.93 -3.22 -10.71
N CYS A 26 -11.92 -1.89 -10.62
CA CYS A 26 -12.94 -1.13 -9.88
C CYS A 26 -14.24 -1.06 -10.68
N LYS A 27 -15.37 -1.43 -10.06
CA LYS A 27 -16.70 -1.45 -10.69
C LYS A 27 -17.69 -0.48 -10.04
N ASN A 28 -17.42 -0.03 -8.82
CA ASN A 28 -18.29 0.88 -8.07
C ASN A 28 -17.46 1.86 -7.23
N ASP A 29 -18.13 2.81 -6.58
CA ASP A 29 -17.48 3.83 -5.76
C ASP A 29 -16.80 3.24 -4.50
N GLU A 30 -17.30 2.11 -4.00
CA GLU A 30 -16.73 1.44 -2.83
C GLU A 30 -15.33 0.90 -3.14
N ASP A 31 -15.12 0.29 -4.33
CA ASP A 31 -13.81 -0.17 -4.79
C ASP A 31 -12.79 0.98 -4.83
N TRP A 32 -13.19 2.10 -5.41
CA TRP A 32 -12.35 3.31 -5.47
C TRP A 32 -12.06 3.88 -4.09
N ASN A 33 -13.06 3.88 -3.21
CA ASN A 33 -12.92 4.36 -1.85
C ASN A 33 -11.90 3.52 -1.07
N PHE A 34 -11.94 2.19 -1.21
CA PHE A 34 -10.98 1.31 -0.56
C PHE A 34 -9.54 1.59 -1.00
N ILE A 35 -9.29 1.70 -2.30
CA ILE A 35 -7.95 1.96 -2.84
C ILE A 35 -7.43 3.35 -2.43
N LYS A 36 -8.29 4.38 -2.48
CA LYS A 36 -7.92 5.73 -2.03
C LYS A 36 -7.59 5.77 -0.55
N ARG A 37 -8.43 5.17 0.30
CA ARG A 37 -8.20 5.11 1.75
C ARG A 37 -6.90 4.39 2.08
N ALA A 38 -6.61 3.28 1.39
CA ALA A 38 -5.36 2.56 1.56
C ALA A 38 -4.14 3.41 1.18
N PHE A 39 -4.19 4.08 0.03
CA PHE A 39 -3.12 4.98 -0.41
C PHE A 39 -2.86 6.11 0.57
N PHE A 40 -3.91 6.82 1.03
CA PHE A 40 -3.73 7.94 1.94
C PHE A 40 -3.23 7.50 3.31
N LEU A 41 -3.70 6.36 3.81
CA LEU A 41 -3.20 5.80 5.07
C LEU A 41 -1.72 5.40 4.94
N ALA A 42 -1.32 4.73 3.86
CA ALA A 42 0.09 4.41 3.63
C ALA A 42 0.96 5.68 3.46
N LYS A 43 0.43 6.72 2.78
CA LYS A 43 1.11 8.00 2.62
C LYS A 43 1.37 8.70 3.94
N GLU A 44 0.39 8.69 4.83
CA GLU A 44 0.49 9.26 6.18
C GLU A 44 1.45 8.43 7.04
N ALA A 45 1.26 7.11 7.07
CA ALA A 45 2.03 6.20 7.92
C ALA A 45 3.52 6.21 7.59
N HIS A 46 3.89 6.38 6.32
CA HIS A 46 5.29 6.44 5.87
C HIS A 46 5.80 7.88 5.62
N GLU A 47 5.12 8.91 6.14
CA GLU A 47 5.57 10.28 5.97
C GLU A 47 6.99 10.49 6.55
N GLY A 48 7.86 11.09 5.73
CA GLY A 48 9.25 11.34 6.11
C GLY A 48 10.17 10.11 6.06
N VAL A 49 9.63 8.92 5.78
CA VAL A 49 10.42 7.70 5.57
C VAL A 49 10.95 7.68 4.14
N ARG A 50 12.25 7.37 4.01
CA ARG A 50 12.94 7.32 2.71
C ARG A 50 13.64 5.99 2.51
N ARG A 51 13.72 5.55 1.25
CA ARG A 51 14.55 4.40 0.86
C ARG A 51 16.03 4.78 0.90
N ARG A 52 16.91 3.78 0.82
CA ARG A 52 18.37 3.98 0.68
C ARG A 52 18.75 4.81 -0.57
N SER A 53 17.91 4.80 -1.61
CA SER A 53 18.08 5.64 -2.81
C SER A 53 17.81 7.12 -2.55
N GLY A 54 17.19 7.48 -1.43
CA GLY A 54 16.76 8.84 -1.11
C GLY A 54 15.32 9.14 -1.51
N GLU A 55 14.65 8.26 -2.26
CA GLU A 55 13.26 8.45 -2.68
C GLU A 55 12.26 8.20 -1.53
N PRO A 56 11.04 8.79 -1.59
CA PRO A 56 9.97 8.50 -0.66
C PRO A 56 9.65 7.01 -0.58
N TYR A 57 9.54 6.47 0.65
CA TYR A 57 9.24 5.06 0.84
C TYR A 57 7.91 4.64 0.20
N LEU A 58 6.90 5.53 0.23
CA LEU A 58 5.57 5.32 -0.35
C LEU A 58 5.57 4.84 -1.81
N LEU A 59 6.61 5.16 -2.59
CA LEU A 59 6.72 4.69 -3.97
C LEU A 59 6.81 3.16 -4.07
N HIS A 60 7.36 2.49 -3.05
CA HIS A 60 7.46 1.04 -3.00
C HIS A 60 6.07 0.37 -2.93
N PRO A 61 5.19 0.67 -1.94
CA PRO A 61 3.84 0.10 -1.93
C PRO A 61 3.03 0.39 -3.20
N ILE A 62 3.19 1.57 -3.82
CA ILE A 62 2.53 1.89 -5.10
C ILE A 62 3.03 0.97 -6.22
N ALA A 63 4.35 0.76 -6.31
CA ALA A 63 4.94 -0.12 -7.32
C ALA A 63 4.51 -1.58 -7.13
N VAL A 64 4.47 -2.08 -5.90
CA VAL A 64 3.97 -3.43 -5.59
C VAL A 64 2.49 -3.56 -6.00
N ALA A 65 1.67 -2.59 -5.65
CA ALA A 65 0.26 -2.55 -6.04
C ALA A 65 0.07 -2.56 -7.57
N LYS A 66 0.95 -1.87 -8.30
CA LYS A 66 0.95 -1.87 -9.78
C LYS A 66 1.23 -3.26 -10.34
N ILE A 67 2.27 -3.95 -9.84
CA ILE A 67 2.61 -5.32 -10.23
C ILE A 67 1.44 -6.28 -9.94
N VAL A 68 0.82 -6.16 -8.77
CA VAL A 68 -0.35 -6.97 -8.37
C VAL A 68 -1.49 -6.88 -9.38
N ILE A 69 -1.72 -5.70 -9.97
CA ILE A 69 -2.78 -5.51 -10.97
C ILE A 69 -2.31 -5.93 -12.36
N ASP A 70 -1.17 -5.42 -12.82
CA ASP A 70 -0.79 -5.48 -14.22
C ASP A 70 -0.09 -6.78 -14.61
N GLU A 71 0.69 -7.37 -13.71
CA GLU A 71 1.43 -8.60 -13.97
C GLU A 71 0.71 -9.83 -13.42
N ILE A 72 0.13 -9.73 -12.22
CA ILE A 72 -0.51 -10.87 -11.55
C ILE A 72 -2.02 -10.92 -11.86
N GLY A 73 -2.67 -9.78 -12.08
CA GLY A 73 -4.10 -9.72 -12.42
C GLY A 73 -5.04 -9.91 -11.22
N LEU A 74 -4.64 -9.48 -10.01
CA LEU A 74 -5.47 -9.60 -8.82
C LEU A 74 -6.44 -8.42 -8.63
N GLY A 75 -7.48 -8.64 -7.83
CA GLY A 75 -8.55 -7.67 -7.60
C GLY A 75 -8.30 -6.65 -6.49
N VAL A 76 -9.30 -5.80 -6.25
CA VAL A 76 -9.24 -4.60 -5.38
C VAL A 76 -8.66 -4.89 -3.99
N LYS A 77 -9.09 -5.97 -3.33
CA LYS A 77 -8.60 -6.31 -1.98
C LYS A 77 -7.10 -6.62 -1.95
N SER A 78 -6.56 -7.23 -3.01
CA SER A 78 -5.13 -7.51 -3.12
C SER A 78 -4.31 -6.24 -3.34
N VAL A 79 -4.85 -5.28 -4.11
CA VAL A 79 -4.25 -3.96 -4.30
C VAL A 79 -4.21 -3.19 -2.99
N VAL A 80 -5.31 -3.22 -2.24
CA VAL A 80 -5.39 -2.59 -0.92
C VAL A 80 -4.38 -3.23 0.05
N ALA A 81 -4.31 -4.56 0.10
CA ALA A 81 -3.33 -5.24 0.93
C ALA A 81 -1.89 -4.90 0.52
N ALA A 82 -1.60 -4.79 -0.78
CA ALA A 82 -0.29 -4.39 -1.28
C ALA A 82 0.10 -2.95 -0.90
N LEU A 83 -0.85 -2.01 -0.91
CA LEU A 83 -0.61 -0.65 -0.44
C LEU A 83 -0.34 -0.58 1.08
N LEU A 84 -0.86 -1.55 1.85
CA LEU A 84 -0.84 -1.56 3.31
C LEU A 84 0.19 -2.54 3.92
N HIS A 85 0.85 -3.38 3.13
CA HIS A 85 1.60 -4.53 3.66
C HIS A 85 2.70 -4.13 4.65
N ASP A 86 3.42 -3.05 4.37
CA ASP A 86 4.48 -2.52 5.22
C ASP A 86 3.97 -1.55 6.28
N VAL A 87 2.71 -1.14 6.23
CA VAL A 87 2.15 -0.20 7.21
C VAL A 87 2.12 -0.85 8.60
N VAL A 88 1.67 -2.09 8.70
CA VAL A 88 1.63 -2.80 9.99
C VAL A 88 3.03 -3.23 10.44
N GLU A 89 3.96 -3.45 9.50
CA GLU A 89 5.32 -3.88 9.81
C GLU A 89 6.20 -2.73 10.31
N ASP A 90 6.11 -1.56 9.66
CA ASP A 90 7.08 -0.47 9.84
C ASP A 90 6.53 0.73 10.63
N THR A 91 5.27 0.69 11.07
CA THR A 91 4.60 1.84 11.72
C THR A 91 3.80 1.43 12.96
N GLU A 92 3.17 2.40 13.64
CA GLU A 92 2.38 2.14 14.86
C GLU A 92 1.01 1.52 14.60
N TYR A 93 0.61 1.37 13.33
CA TYR A 93 -0.67 0.76 12.96
C TYR A 93 -0.67 -0.75 13.24
N THR A 94 -1.80 -1.24 13.75
CA THR A 94 -1.98 -2.65 14.11
C THR A 94 -2.87 -3.41 13.12
N VAL A 95 -2.88 -4.74 13.20
CA VAL A 95 -3.82 -5.58 12.44
C VAL A 95 -5.27 -5.25 12.85
N GLU A 96 -5.50 -4.97 14.13
CA GLU A 96 -6.78 -4.55 14.66
C GLU A 96 -7.24 -3.21 14.06
N ASP A 97 -6.31 -2.28 13.82
CA ASP A 97 -6.62 -1.04 13.09
C ASP A 97 -7.02 -1.34 11.65
N MET A 98 -6.31 -2.24 10.97
CA MET A 98 -6.66 -2.65 9.60
C MET A 98 -8.06 -3.29 9.55
N GLU A 99 -8.41 -4.09 10.55
CA GLU A 99 -9.75 -4.69 10.64
C GLU A 99 -10.83 -3.64 10.85
N ARG A 100 -10.59 -2.66 11.73
CA ARG A 100 -11.54 -1.56 11.97
C ARG A 100 -11.71 -0.65 10.75
N ILE A 101 -10.65 -0.38 10.01
CA ILE A 101 -10.64 0.60 8.91
C ILE A 101 -11.11 -0.04 7.59
N PHE A 102 -10.67 -1.27 7.31
CA PHE A 102 -10.85 -1.95 6.02
C PHE A 102 -11.64 -3.27 6.10
N GLY A 103 -11.92 -3.76 7.31
CA GLY A 103 -12.67 -4.98 7.54
C GLY A 103 -11.77 -6.23 7.66
N PRO A 104 -12.35 -7.34 8.18
CA PRO A 104 -11.59 -8.53 8.60
C PRO A 104 -10.84 -9.20 7.45
N LYS A 105 -11.37 -9.13 6.22
CA LYS A 105 -10.75 -9.79 5.07
C LYS A 105 -9.42 -9.14 4.68
N ILE A 106 -9.34 -7.80 4.70
CA ILE A 106 -8.11 -7.08 4.36
C ILE A 106 -7.11 -7.21 5.52
N ALA A 107 -7.57 -7.09 6.76
CA ALA A 107 -6.72 -7.31 7.94
C ALA A 107 -6.03 -8.67 7.92
N SER A 108 -6.78 -9.74 7.64
CA SER A 108 -6.24 -11.09 7.52
C SER A 108 -5.21 -11.23 6.38
N MET A 109 -5.37 -10.48 5.29
CA MET A 109 -4.39 -10.49 4.19
C MET A 109 -3.09 -9.78 4.59
N VAL A 110 -3.20 -8.61 5.23
CA VAL A 110 -2.04 -7.84 5.71
C VAL A 110 -1.28 -8.62 6.80
N ASP A 111 -1.99 -9.16 7.79
CA ASP A 111 -1.40 -10.01 8.84
C ASP A 111 -0.64 -11.22 8.27
N GLY A 112 -1.21 -11.86 7.24
CA GLY A 112 -0.54 -12.95 6.54
C GLY A 112 0.78 -12.52 5.90
N LEU A 113 0.84 -11.34 5.29
CA LEU A 113 2.04 -10.81 4.64
C LEU A 113 3.13 -10.43 5.67
N THR A 114 2.76 -9.75 6.75
CA THR A 114 3.69 -9.37 7.83
C THR A 114 4.27 -10.59 8.55
N LYS A 115 3.49 -11.66 8.73
CA LYS A 115 4.02 -12.90 9.34
C LYS A 115 5.01 -13.63 8.43
N MET A 116 4.84 -13.55 7.11
CA MET A 116 5.76 -14.16 6.17
C MET A 116 7.12 -13.45 6.15
N SER A 117 7.16 -12.11 6.22
CA SER A 117 8.44 -11.37 6.28
C SER A 117 9.28 -11.79 7.50
N GLY A 118 8.64 -11.91 8.68
CA GLY A 118 9.30 -12.36 9.90
C GLY A 118 9.89 -13.77 9.83
N VAL A 119 9.31 -14.67 9.04
CA VAL A 119 9.82 -16.04 8.85
C VAL A 119 11.02 -16.06 7.88
N PHE A 120 11.00 -15.27 6.81
CA PHE A 120 12.13 -15.21 5.88
C PHE A 120 13.35 -14.47 6.46
N ASN A 121 13.14 -13.53 7.38
CA ASN A 121 14.20 -12.82 8.08
C ASN A 121 14.84 -13.62 9.23
N ALA A 122 14.30 -14.80 9.58
CA ALA A 122 14.78 -15.61 10.70
C ALA A 122 15.97 -16.54 10.35
N ASP A 123 16.32 -16.67 9.06
CA ASP A 123 17.37 -17.58 8.57
C ASP A 123 18.42 -16.87 7.69
N THR A 124 18.99 -15.74 8.12
CA THR A 124 20.21 -15.17 7.54
C THR A 124 21.00 -14.38 8.59
#